data_AF-A0A421FL27-F1
#
_entry.id   AF-A0A421FL27-F1
#
_cell.length_a   1.000
_cell.length_b   1.000
_cell.length_c   1.000
_cell.angle_alpha   90.00
_cell.angle_beta   90.00
_cell.angle_gamma   90.00
#
_symmetry.space_group_name_H-M   'P 1'
#
loop_
_entity.id
_entity.type
_entity.pdbx_description
1 polymer ?
#
loop_
_entity_poly.entity_id
_entity_poly.type
_entity_poly.pdbx_seq_one_letter_code
_entity_poly.pdbx_strand_id
1 'polypeptide(L)'
;MATKLRRPVLQLYAQCLRSARKCPQWEQREMMKAYVRMKFRGEMATQNPDRVRSLLTDAKEELERMEYYHSIYEAKKNAEAALHGANTECNEAYLSAEANFCANCGTKRPTIS
;
A
#
# COMPACT_ATOMS: atom_id res chain seq x y z
N MET A 1 -24.97 -22.15 -16.89
CA MET A 1 -23.55 -21.75 -17.02
C MET A 1 -23.21 -20.42 -16.32
N ALA A 2 -24.09 -19.40 -16.34
CA ALA A 2 -23.84 -18.08 -15.72
C ALA A 2 -23.47 -18.10 -14.21
N THR A 3 -23.89 -19.13 -13.46
CA THR A 3 -23.61 -19.25 -12.02
C THR A 3 -22.14 -19.53 -11.68
N LYS A 4 -21.38 -20.19 -12.57
CA LYS A 4 -19.97 -20.57 -12.29
C LYS A 4 -19.03 -19.36 -12.22
N LEU A 5 -19.29 -18.31 -13.00
CA LEU A 5 -18.43 -17.12 -13.07
C LEU A 5 -18.82 -16.02 -12.06
N ARG A 6 -20.04 -16.08 -11.50
CA ARG A 6 -20.52 -15.09 -10.52
C ARG A 6 -19.63 -14.99 -9.29
N ARG A 7 -19.22 -16.13 -8.71
CA ARG A 7 -18.38 -16.16 -7.51
C ARG A 7 -16.99 -15.55 -7.77
N PRO A 8 -16.25 -15.94 -8.82
CA PRO A 8 -15.01 -15.28 -9.20
C PRO A 8 -15.14 -13.76 -9.39
N VAL A 9 -16.21 -13.29 -10.06
CA VAL A 9 -16.46 -11.85 -10.26
C VAL A 9 -16.64 -11.13 -8.93
N LEU A 10 -17.45 -11.66 -8.01
CA LEU A 10 -17.66 -11.05 -6.70
C LEU A 10 -16.40 -11.06 -5.83
N GLN A 11 -15.61 -12.13 -5.91
CA GLN A 11 -14.33 -12.21 -5.19
C GLN A 11 -13.34 -11.15 -5.69
N LEU A 12 -13.21 -11.01 -7.01
CA LEU A 12 -12.34 -10.00 -7.62
C LEU A 12 -12.80 -8.59 -7.28
N TYR A 13 -14.11 -8.31 -7.37
CA TYR A 13 -14.68 -7.03 -6.94
C TYR A 13 -14.29 -6.68 -5.49
N ALA A 14 -14.41 -7.65 -4.57
CA ALA A 14 -14.02 -7.46 -3.19
C ALA A 14 -12.50 -7.24 -3.02
N GLN A 15 -11.66 -7.89 -3.83
CA GLN A 15 -10.21 -7.65 -3.83
C GLN A 15 -9.89 -6.23 -4.31
N CYS A 16 -10.49 -5.77 -5.41
CA CYS A 16 -10.32 -4.40 -5.90
C CYS A 16 -10.70 -3.36 -4.84
N LEU A 17 -11.83 -3.56 -4.14
CA LEU A 17 -12.24 -2.67 -3.05
C LEU A 17 -11.30 -2.71 -1.85
N ARG A 18 -10.67 -3.86 -1.55
CA ARG A 18 -9.65 -3.95 -0.50
C ARG A 18 -8.37 -3.22 -0.92
N SER A 19 -7.93 -3.37 -2.17
CA SER A 19 -6.78 -2.63 -2.69
C SER A 19 -7.02 -1.12 -2.62
N ALA A 20 -8.20 -0.65 -3.03
CA ALA A 20 -8.57 0.77 -2.95
C ALA A 20 -8.46 1.36 -1.53
N ARG A 21 -8.64 0.54 -0.47
CA ARG A 21 -8.48 0.99 0.92
C ARG A 21 -7.02 1.21 1.32
N LYS A 22 -6.06 0.62 0.60
CA LYS A 22 -4.62 0.79 0.83
C LYS A 22 -4.08 2.14 0.34
N CYS A 23 -4.84 2.88 -0.47
CA CYS A 23 -4.44 4.23 -0.88
C CYS A 23 -4.21 5.12 0.37
N PRO A 24 -3.16 5.97 0.40
CA PRO A 24 -2.84 6.74 1.61
C PRO A 24 -3.84 7.86 1.88
N GLN A 25 -4.29 8.58 0.84
CA GLN A 25 -5.20 9.72 0.95
C GLN A 25 -6.67 9.29 0.85
N TRP A 26 -7.54 9.93 1.62
CA TRP A 26 -8.97 9.58 1.68
C TRP A 26 -9.66 9.80 0.33
N GLU A 27 -9.38 10.93 -0.32
CA GLU A 27 -9.95 11.30 -1.62
C GLU A 27 -9.60 10.25 -2.68
N GLN A 28 -8.36 9.77 -2.68
CA GLN A 28 -7.91 8.72 -3.58
C GLN A 28 -8.59 7.38 -3.29
N ARG A 29 -8.81 7.03 -2.00
CA ARG A 29 -9.58 5.81 -1.63
C ARG A 29 -10.99 5.87 -2.17
N GLU A 30 -11.70 6.98 -1.98
CA GLU A 30 -13.09 7.12 -2.44
C GLU A 30 -13.18 7.17 -3.96
N MET A 31 -12.26 7.88 -4.62
CA MET A 31 -12.15 7.88 -6.09
C MET A 31 -11.96 6.46 -6.63
N MET A 32 -11.03 5.69 -6.06
CA MET A 32 -10.75 4.33 -6.52
C MET A 32 -11.92 3.38 -6.26
N LYS A 33 -12.60 3.49 -5.10
CA LYS A 33 -13.84 2.73 -4.84
C LYS A 33 -14.94 3.07 -5.85
N ALA A 34 -15.11 4.34 -6.19
CA ALA A 34 -16.09 4.79 -7.18
C ALA A 34 -15.74 4.25 -8.58
N TYR A 35 -14.48 4.32 -8.97
CA TYR A 35 -13.99 3.79 -10.24
C TYR A 35 -14.22 2.28 -10.37
N VAL A 36 -13.88 1.49 -9.33
CA VAL A 36 -14.16 0.04 -9.28
C VAL A 36 -15.65 -0.23 -9.43
N ARG A 37 -16.51 0.47 -8.69
CA ARG A 37 -17.97 0.33 -8.80
C ARG A 37 -18.46 0.64 -10.21
N MET A 38 -17.96 1.71 -10.82
CA MET A 38 -18.33 2.14 -12.16
C MET A 38 -17.98 1.07 -13.21
N LYS A 39 -16.75 0.54 -13.18
CA LYS A 39 -16.30 -0.50 -14.12
C LYS A 39 -17.14 -1.78 -14.03
N PHE A 40 -17.39 -2.27 -12.81
CA PHE A 40 -18.21 -3.47 -12.63
C PHE A 40 -19.68 -3.24 -13.00
N ARG A 41 -20.24 -2.05 -12.72
CA ARG A 41 -21.60 -1.69 -13.14
C ARG A 41 -21.73 -1.64 -14.66
N GLY A 42 -20.72 -1.14 -15.36
CA GLY A 42 -20.70 -1.05 -16.83
C GLY A 42 -20.87 -2.39 -17.53
N GLU A 43 -20.48 -3.49 -16.87
CA GLU A 43 -20.53 -4.84 -17.43
C GLU A 43 -21.64 -5.72 -16.83
N MET A 44 -22.60 -5.15 -16.07
CA MET A 44 -23.64 -5.93 -15.38
C MET A 44 -24.57 -6.70 -16.32
N ALA A 45 -24.80 -6.19 -17.53
CA ALA A 45 -25.65 -6.83 -18.52
C ALA A 45 -24.92 -7.90 -19.35
N THR A 46 -23.61 -8.08 -19.15
CA THR A 46 -22.81 -9.04 -19.93
C THR A 46 -23.18 -10.48 -19.57
N GLN A 47 -23.77 -11.20 -20.53
CA GLN A 47 -24.15 -12.62 -20.38
C GLN A 47 -23.17 -13.58 -21.07
N ASN A 48 -22.35 -13.08 -21.99
CA ASN A 48 -21.38 -13.91 -22.72
C ASN A 48 -20.26 -14.39 -21.78
N PRO A 49 -20.14 -15.71 -21.51
CA PRO A 49 -19.15 -16.24 -20.58
C PRO A 49 -17.71 -16.05 -21.03
N ASP A 50 -17.44 -15.97 -22.33
CA ASP A 50 -16.10 -15.73 -22.88
C ASP A 50 -15.66 -14.30 -22.60
N ARG A 51 -16.57 -13.35 -22.82
CA ARG A 51 -16.36 -11.94 -22.45
C ARG A 51 -16.10 -11.79 -20.96
N VAL A 52 -16.90 -12.45 -20.11
CA VAL A 52 -16.68 -12.41 -18.64
C VAL A 52 -15.31 -12.96 -18.27
N ARG A 53 -14.82 -14.01 -18.94
CA ARG A 53 -13.49 -14.56 -18.70
C ARG A 53 -12.37 -13.61 -19.12
N SER A 54 -12.49 -12.96 -20.27
CA SER A 54 -11.53 -11.92 -20.70
C SER A 54 -11.50 -10.77 -19.70
N LEU A 55 -12.66 -10.22 -19.34
CA LEU A 55 -12.77 -9.13 -18.35
C LEU A 55 -12.18 -9.51 -16.99
N LEU A 56 -12.39 -10.75 -16.53
CA LEU A 56 -11.80 -11.25 -15.29
C LEU A 56 -10.27 -11.34 -15.38
N THR A 57 -9.72 -11.63 -16.55
CA THR A 57 -8.27 -11.70 -16.77
C THR A 57 -7.69 -10.29 -16.74
N ASP A 58 -8.25 -9.38 -17.53
CA ASP A 58 -7.83 -7.98 -17.59
C ASP A 58 -7.88 -7.30 -16.21
N ALA A 59 -8.98 -7.50 -15.48
CA ALA A 59 -9.16 -6.91 -14.16
C ALA A 59 -8.21 -7.49 -13.10
N LYS A 60 -7.76 -8.74 -13.25
CA LYS A 60 -6.72 -9.31 -12.38
C LYS A 60 -5.37 -8.67 -12.64
N GLU A 61 -4.99 -8.51 -13.91
CA GLU A 61 -3.74 -7.85 -14.26
C GLU A 61 -3.71 -6.39 -13.78
N GLU A 62 -4.83 -5.66 -13.91
CA GLU A 62 -4.96 -4.32 -13.36
C GLU A 62 -4.80 -4.30 -11.84
N LEU A 63 -5.40 -5.27 -11.14
CA LEU A 63 -5.27 -5.39 -9.70
C LEU A 63 -3.83 -5.72 -9.28
N GLU A 64 -3.16 -6.64 -9.96
CA GLU A 64 -1.76 -7.00 -9.69
C GLU A 64 -0.84 -5.80 -9.86
N ARG A 65 -1.03 -4.99 -10.92
CA ARG A 65 -0.31 -3.73 -11.09
C ARG A 65 -0.55 -2.78 -9.91
N MET A 66 -1.78 -2.65 -9.46
CA MET A 66 -2.12 -1.82 -8.30
C MET A 66 -1.48 -2.33 -7.00
N GLU A 67 -1.49 -3.64 -6.77
CA GLU A 67 -0.86 -4.28 -5.61
C GLU A 67 0.66 -4.08 -5.61
N TYR A 68 1.30 -4.15 -6.78
CA TYR A 68 2.72 -3.82 -6.92
C TYR A 68 3.01 -2.36 -6.57
N TYR A 69 2.19 -1.41 -7.03
CA TYR A 69 2.37 -0.01 -6.62
C TYR A 69 2.23 0.19 -5.11
N HIS A 70 1.27 -0.49 -4.48
CA HIS A 70 1.13 -0.47 -3.01
C HIS A 70 2.36 -1.04 -2.32
N SER A 71 2.92 -2.17 -2.78
CA SER A 71 4.09 -2.78 -2.15
C SER A 71 5.33 -1.87 -2.22
N ILE A 72 5.55 -1.20 -3.36
CA ILE A 72 6.66 -0.25 -3.51
C ILE A 72 6.46 0.96 -2.59
N TYR A 73 5.24 1.49 -2.49
CA TYR A 73 4.93 2.60 -1.59
C TYR A 73 5.14 2.23 -0.12
N GLU A 74 4.64 1.07 0.31
CA GLU A 74 4.82 0.56 1.67
C GLU A 74 6.30 0.33 1.99
N ALA A 75 7.07 -0.25 1.06
CA ALA A 75 8.52 -0.45 1.24
C ALA A 75 9.27 0.88 1.44
N LYS A 76 8.95 1.91 0.65
CA LYS A 76 9.54 3.25 0.81
C LYS A 76 9.20 3.85 2.16
N LYS A 77 7.92 3.81 2.54
CA LYS A 77 7.46 4.32 3.84
C LYS A 77 8.15 3.63 5.01
N ASN A 78 8.32 2.31 4.93
CA ASN A 78 8.99 1.53 5.97
C ASN A 78 10.49 1.84 6.07
N ALA A 79 11.16 2.05 4.93
CA ALA A 79 12.57 2.48 4.90
C ALA A 79 12.75 3.87 5.54
N GLU A 80 11.87 4.83 5.23
CA GLU A 80 11.86 6.16 5.86
C GLU A 80 11.60 6.06 7.37
N ALA A 81 10.63 5.24 7.79
CA ALA A 81 10.35 5.01 9.20
C ALA A 81 11.53 4.36 9.94
N ALA A 82 12.26 3.43 9.31
CA ALA A 82 13.46 2.83 9.89
C ALA A 82 14.60 3.85 10.07
N LEU A 83 14.80 4.75 9.10
CA LEU A 83 15.77 5.84 9.22
C LEU A 83 15.42 6.81 10.37
N HIS A 84 14.13 7.11 10.57
CA HIS A 84 13.67 7.97 11.66
C HIS A 84 13.63 7.26 13.03
N GLY A 85 13.33 5.97 13.06
CA GLY A 85 13.27 5.14 14.28
C GLY A 85 14.65 4.67 14.78
N ALA A 86 15.68 4.69 13.94
CA ALA A 86 17.06 4.42 14.34
C ALA A 86 17.65 5.47 15.31
N ASN A 87 16.92 6.55 15.62
CA ASN A 87 17.39 7.65 16.46
C ASN A 87 17.05 7.53 17.95
N THR A 88 16.39 6.45 18.39
CA THR A 88 15.96 6.29 19.79
C THR A 88 16.83 5.36 20.64
N GLU A 89 17.91 4.78 20.09
CA GLU A 89 18.81 3.89 20.83
C GLU A 89 20.31 4.19 20.54
N CYS A 90 20.77 5.47 20.57
CA CYS A 90 22.20 5.71 20.83
C CYS A 90 22.42 5.35 22.31
N ASN A 91 22.79 4.09 22.58
CA ASN A 91 23.51 3.74 23.80
C ASN A 91 24.73 4.65 23.84
N GLU A 92 24.74 5.60 24.78
CA GLU A 92 25.60 6.78 24.82
C GLU A 92 27.10 6.44 24.87
N ALA A 93 27.69 6.07 23.75
CA ALA A 93 29.13 5.96 23.59
C ALA A 93 29.65 7.29 23.05
N TYR A 94 29.87 8.26 23.93
CA TYR A 94 30.71 9.42 23.60
C TYR A 94 32.14 8.91 23.38
N LEU A 95 32.69 9.11 22.18
CA LEU A 95 34.02 8.60 21.81
C LEU A 95 35.14 9.09 22.73
N SER A 96 34.97 10.25 23.38
CA SER A 96 35.91 10.78 24.36
C SER A 96 35.19 11.62 25.43
N ALA A 97 35.88 11.94 26.52
CA ALA A 97 35.36 12.80 27.57
C ALA A 97 35.10 14.24 27.09
N GLU A 98 35.72 14.66 26.01
CA GLU A 98 35.63 16.00 25.40
C GLU A 98 34.63 16.07 24.23
N ALA A 99 34.05 14.93 23.83
CA ALA A 99 33.11 14.88 22.72
C ALA A 99 31.78 15.57 23.08
N ASN A 100 31.42 16.61 22.32
CA ASN A 100 30.20 17.39 22.53
C ASN A 100 28.96 16.80 21.84
N PHE A 101 29.11 15.75 21.03
CA PHE A 101 28.04 15.07 20.31
C PHE A 101 28.28 13.55 20.17
N CYS A 102 27.23 12.71 20.17
CA CYS A 102 27.31 11.26 19.88
C CYS A 102 27.72 11.09 18.41
N ALA A 103 28.85 10.44 18.13
CA ALA A 103 29.30 10.19 16.75
C ALA A 103 28.37 9.24 15.98
N ASN A 104 27.52 8.49 16.70
CA ASN A 104 26.60 7.53 16.12
C ASN A 104 25.21 8.12 15.79
N CYS A 105 24.73 9.13 16.53
CA CYS A 105 23.41 9.74 16.32
C CYS A 105 23.38 11.28 16.23
N GLY A 106 24.50 11.96 16.44
CA GLY A 106 24.60 13.43 16.37
C GLY A 106 23.97 14.20 17.54
N THR A 107 23.38 13.53 18.54
CA THR A 107 22.81 14.18 19.73
C THR A 107 23.89 14.87 20.55
N LYS A 108 23.63 16.12 20.97
CA LYS A 108 24.55 16.89 21.83
C LYS A 108 24.59 16.32 23.25
N ARG A 109 25.77 16.38 23.88
CA ARG A 109 25.93 15.95 25.26
C ARG A 109 25.07 16.81 26.21
N PRO A 110 24.22 16.21 27.08
CA PRO A 110 23.51 16.95 28.10
C PRO A 110 24.54 17.57 29.06
N THR A 111 24.62 18.90 29.09
CA THR A 111 25.40 19.61 30.11
C THR A 111 24.63 19.50 31.42
N ILE A 112 25.12 18.69 32.36
CA ILE A 112 24.60 18.66 33.73
C ILE A 112 24.89 20.04 34.33
N SER A 113 23.84 20.80 34.61
CA SER A 113 23.92 22.08 35.32
C SER A 113 23.85 21.88 36.83
#